data_AF-A0A2U2EFC0-F1
#
_entry.id   AF-A0A2U2EFC0-F1
#
_cell.length_a   1.000
_cell.length_b   1.000
_cell.length_c   1.000
_cell.angle_alpha   90.00
_cell.angle_beta   90.00
_cell.angle_gamma   90.00
#
_symmetry.space_group_name_H-M   'P 1'
#
loop_
_entity.id
_entity.type
_entity.pdbx_description
1 polymer ?
#
loop_
_entity_poly.entity_id
_entity_poly.type
_entity_poly.pdbx_seq_one_letter_code
_entity_poly.pdbx_strand_id
1 'polypeptide(L)'
;MIAKINRDERYAGHMVYHKKVYEAFDSKHQIDVDKSEWIVVRNMHEGIVTQEEFDMANANMQKSSRGKRGNPANKKKIFLSHA
;
A
#
# COMPACT_ATOMS: atom_id res chain seq x y z
N MET A 1 2.84 -6.97 -9.64
CA MET A 1 2.41 -5.93 -10.59
C MET A 1 0.94 -5.54 -10.40
N ILE A 2 -0.01 -6.46 -10.60
CA ILE A 2 -1.46 -6.21 -10.52
C ILE A 2 -1.92 -5.68 -9.14
N ALA A 3 -1.38 -6.23 -8.05
CA ALA A 3 -1.71 -5.79 -6.69
C ALA A 3 -1.34 -4.33 -6.38
N LYS A 4 -0.48 -3.69 -7.18
CA LYS A 4 -0.12 -2.28 -7.03
C LYS A 4 -1.16 -1.37 -7.67
N ILE A 5 -1.79 -1.83 -8.75
CA ILE A 5 -2.85 -1.15 -9.51
C ILE A 5 -4.13 -1.12 -8.68
N ASN A 6 -4.56 -2.27 -8.14
CA ASN A 6 -5.79 -2.37 -7.33
C ASN A 6 -5.76 -1.51 -6.04
N ARG A 7 -4.58 -1.09 -5.59
CA ARG A 7 -4.42 -0.26 -4.39
C ARG A 7 -4.34 1.23 -4.70
N ASP A 8 -4.35 1.63 -5.97
CA ASP A 8 -4.31 3.05 -6.33
C ASP A 8 -5.73 3.62 -6.40
N GLU A 9 -6.05 4.50 -5.45
CA GLU A 9 -7.37 5.13 -5.31
C GLU A 9 -7.74 6.00 -6.52
N ARG A 10 -6.76 6.33 -7.38
CA ARG A 10 -6.99 7.02 -8.65
C ARG A 10 -7.94 6.30 -9.59
N TYR A 11 -8.01 4.97 -9.49
CA TYR A 11 -8.94 4.17 -10.28
C TYR A 11 -10.41 4.32 -9.82
N ALA A 12 -10.64 4.76 -8.58
CA ALA A 12 -11.96 5.06 -8.03
C ALA A 12 -12.37 6.54 -8.19
N GLY A 13 -11.66 7.31 -9.02
CA GLY A 13 -11.98 8.73 -9.29
C GLY A 13 -11.36 9.71 -8.27
N HIS A 14 -10.42 9.25 -7.45
CA HIS A 14 -9.75 10.11 -6.47
C HIS A 14 -8.44 10.67 -7.02
N MET A 15 -8.08 11.88 -6.62
CA MET A 15 -6.81 12.50 -6.97
C MET A 15 -5.85 12.35 -5.78
N VAL A 16 -4.77 11.58 -5.97
CA VAL A 16 -3.76 11.32 -4.94
C VAL A 16 -2.43 11.96 -5.30
N TYR A 17 -1.92 12.83 -4.44
CA TYR A 17 -0.62 13.48 -4.55
C TYR A 17 0.27 13.22 -3.33
N HIS A 18 1.51 13.69 -3.41
CA HIS A 18 2.46 13.69 -2.29
C HIS A 18 2.88 12.29 -1.82
N LYS A 19 2.97 11.31 -2.73
CA LYS A 19 3.42 9.94 -2.39
C LYS A 19 4.92 9.84 -2.14
N LYS A 20 5.72 10.75 -2.71
CA LYS A 20 7.18 10.80 -2.62
C LYS A 20 7.64 12.24 -2.46
N VAL A 21 8.63 12.47 -1.62
CA VAL A 21 9.23 13.76 -1.35
C VAL A 21 10.75 13.61 -1.35
N TYR A 22 11.46 14.67 -1.69
CA TYR A 22 12.92 14.69 -1.56
C TYR A 22 13.31 14.85 -0.10
N GLU A 23 14.29 14.07 0.34
CA GLU A 23 14.78 14.08 1.72
C GLU A 23 15.27 15.48 2.16
N ALA A 24 15.89 16.21 1.21
CA ALA A 24 16.23 17.62 1.36
C ALA A 24 16.13 18.32 -0.01
N PHE A 25 16.11 19.65 -0.01
CA PHE A 25 15.94 20.45 -1.23
C PHE A 25 17.01 20.21 -2.30
N ASP A 26 18.24 19.91 -1.90
CA ASP A 26 19.39 19.65 -2.77
C ASP A 26 19.66 18.15 -3.01
N SER A 27 18.87 17.28 -2.39
CA SER A 27 19.12 15.85 -2.40
C SER A 27 18.48 15.17 -3.62
N LYS A 28 19.21 14.25 -4.25
CA LYS A 28 18.67 13.43 -5.36
C LYS A 28 17.83 12.27 -4.86
N HIS A 29 17.85 12.02 -3.55
CA HIS A 29 17.17 10.89 -2.93
C HIS A 29 15.71 11.23 -2.61
N GLN A 30 14.79 10.38 -3.10
CA GLN A 30 13.37 10.49 -2.81
C GLN A 30 12.97 9.44 -1.76
N ILE A 31 12.29 9.90 -0.73
CA ILE A 31 11.70 9.07 0.31
C ILE A 31 10.20 8.86 0.03
N ASP A 32 9.70 7.69 0.41
CA ASP A 32 8.27 7.42 0.39
C ASP A 32 7.61 8.11 1.59
N VAL A 33 6.58 8.90 1.31
CA VAL A 33 5.82 9.63 2.34
C VAL A 33 4.77 8.70 2.93
N ASP A 34 4.51 8.83 4.23
CA ASP A 34 3.46 8.05 4.87
C ASP A 34 2.09 8.37 4.27
N LYS A 35 1.22 7.35 4.21
CA LYS A 35 -0.10 7.51 3.60
C LYS A 35 -0.97 8.56 4.30
N SER A 36 -0.75 8.80 5.59
CA SER A 36 -1.51 9.81 6.34
C SER A 36 -1.21 11.24 5.88
N GLU A 37 -0.05 11.49 5.29
CA GLU A 37 0.35 12.79 4.75
C GLU A 37 0.02 12.93 3.25
N TRP A 38 -0.53 11.87 2.63
CA TRP A 38 -0.94 11.95 1.23
C TRP A 38 -2.12 12.89 1.08
N ILE A 39 -2.04 13.76 0.08
CA ILE A 39 -3.13 14.66 -0.26
C ILE A 39 -4.09 13.88 -1.17
N VAL A 40 -5.21 13.45 -0.59
CA VAL A 40 -6.28 12.73 -1.29
C VAL A 40 -7.50 13.62 -1.45
N VAL A 41 -7.76 14.04 -2.69
CA VAL A 41 -8.98 14.78 -3.06
C VAL A 41 -9.95 13.79 -3.70
N ARG A 42 -11.14 13.65 -3.11
CA ARG A 42 -12.14 12.67 -3.56
C ARG A 42 -12.93 13.19 -4.77
N ASN A 43 -13.31 12.28 -5.66
CA ASN A 43 -14.24 12.49 -6.78
C ASN A 43 -13.85 13.67 -7.69
N MET A 44 -12.58 13.73 -8.10
CA MET A 44 -12.09 14.77 -9.01
C MET A 44 -12.38 14.40 -10.48
N HIS A 45 -12.35 13.11 -10.80
CA HIS A 45 -12.64 12.61 -12.16
C HIS A 45 -13.53 11.37 -12.10
N GLU A 46 -14.12 11.04 -13.24
CA GLU A 46 -14.87 9.80 -13.40
C GLU A 46 -13.95 8.59 -13.16
N GLY A 47 -14.23 7.83 -12.11
CA GLY A 47 -13.50 6.61 -11.80
C GLY A 47 -13.71 5.55 -12.88
N ILE A 48 -12.66 4.77 -13.16
CA ILE A 48 -12.76 3.61 -14.06
C ILE A 48 -13.62 2.51 -13.41
N VAL A 49 -13.59 2.45 -12.08
CA VAL A 49 -14.41 1.55 -11.27
C VAL A 49 -15.20 2.34 -10.23
N THR A 50 -16.32 1.79 -9.79
CA THR A 50 -17.08 2.38 -8.69
C THR A 50 -16.32 2.24 -7.37
N GLN A 51 -16.61 3.14 -6.41
CA GLN A 51 -15.98 3.09 -5.09
C GLN A 51 -16.28 1.76 -4.38
N GLU A 52 -17.50 1.25 -4.49
CA GLU A 52 -17.92 0.01 -3.85
C GLU A 52 -17.14 -1.21 -4.36
N GLU A 53 -16.97 -1.31 -5.68
CA GLU A 53 -16.19 -2.39 -6.30
C GLU A 53 -14.72 -2.32 -5.89
N PHE A 54 -14.15 -1.11 -5.84
CA PHE A 54 -12.77 -0.89 -5.41
C PHE A 54 -12.56 -1.33 -3.94
N ASP A 55 -13.48 -0.95 -3.06
CA ASP A 55 -13.42 -1.28 -1.64
C ASP A 55 -13.56 -2.79 -1.41
N MET A 56 -14.48 -3.44 -2.12
CA MET A 56 -14.67 -4.89 -2.06
C MET A 56 -13.44 -5.65 -2.54
N ALA A 57 -12.83 -5.22 -3.66
CA ALA A 57 -11.61 -5.83 -4.18
C ALA A 57 -10.45 -5.72 -3.17
N ASN A 58 -10.27 -4.55 -2.55
CA ASN A 58 -9.22 -4.33 -1.56
C ASN A 58 -9.45 -5.12 -0.27
N ALA A 59 -10.69 -5.23 0.21
CA ALA A 59 -11.05 -6.06 1.35
C ALA A 59 -10.72 -7.54 1.10
N ASN A 60 -11.03 -8.06 -0.09
CA ASN A 60 -10.73 -9.44 -0.47
C ASN A 60 -9.22 -9.69 -0.58
N MET A 61 -8.45 -8.74 -1.11
CA MET A 61 -6.99 -8.83 -1.12
C MET A 61 -6.38 -8.86 0.28
N GLN A 62 -6.88 -8.05 1.22
CA GLN A 62 -6.39 -8.08 2.60
C GLN A 62 -6.65 -9.45 3.27
N LYS A 63 -7.84 -10.03 3.07
CA LYS A 63 -8.19 -11.36 3.60
C LYS A 63 -7.24 -12.45 3.11
N SER A 64 -6.91 -12.45 1.81
CA SER A 64 -5.95 -13.42 1.22
C SER A 64 -4.54 -13.32 1.81
N SER A 65 -4.09 -12.12 2.21
CA SER A 65 -2.76 -11.91 2.80
C SER A 65 -2.62 -12.43 4.22
N ARG A 66 -3.73 -12.49 4.99
CA ARG A 66 -3.73 -13.01 6.37
C ARG A 66 -3.57 -14.53 6.40
N GLY A 67 -4.14 -15.25 5.42
CA GLY A 67 -4.02 -16.70 5.30
C GLY A 67 -2.59 -17.22 5.07
N LYS A 68 -1.68 -16.37 4.58
CA LYS A 68 -0.27 -16.74 4.32
C LYS A 68 0.69 -16.51 5.50
N ARG A 69 0.27 -15.82 6.57
CA ARG A 69 1.12 -15.48 7.73
C ARG A 69 1.26 -16.61 8.76
N GLY A 70 0.79 -17.81 8.44
CA GLY A 70 0.74 -18.96 9.34
C GLY A 70 1.63 -20.14 8.94
N ASN A 71 2.87 -19.93 8.45
CA ASN A 71 3.83 -21.05 8.36
C ASN A 71 4.79 -21.02 9.58
N PRO A 72 4.60 -21.88 10.60
CA PRO A 72 5.40 -21.88 11.83
C PRO A 72 6.83 -22.43 11.66
N ALA A 73 7.24 -22.83 10.46
CA ALA A 73 8.53 -23.50 10.22
C ALA A 73 9.79 -22.63 10.42
N ASN A 74 9.69 -21.30 10.54
CA ASN A 74 10.85 -20.39 10.59
C ASN A 74 11.12 -19.72 11.94
N LYS A 75 10.57 -20.24 13.06
CA LYS A 75 10.77 -19.65 14.41
C LYS A 75 11.89 -20.29 15.25
N LYS A 76 12.49 -21.41 14.83
CA LYS A 76 13.40 -22.22 15.69
C LYS A 76 14.90 -22.00 15.51
N LYS A 77 15.38 -21.08 14.66
CA LYS A 77 16.84 -20.92 14.41
C LYS A 77 17.56 -19.83 15.23
N ILE A 78 16.86 -19.08 16.10
CA ILE A 78 17.47 -17.90 16.76
C ILE A 78 17.99 -18.20 18.18
N PHE A 79 17.58 -19.29 18.83
CA PHE A 79 17.84 -19.47 20.27
C PHE A 79 18.91 -20.50 20.65
N LEU A 80 19.72 -21.01 19.70
CA LEU A 80 20.77 -21.99 20.02
C LEU A 80 22.10 -21.60 19.35
N SER A 81 22.74 -20.53 19.81
CA SER A 81 24.12 -20.20 19.38
C SER A 81 25.01 -19.58 20.47
N HIS A 82 24.61 -19.63 21.74
CA HIS A 82 25.43 -19.16 22.85
C HIS A 82 25.24 -20.10 24.05
N ALA A 83 26.01 -21.19 24.07
CA ALA A 83 26.34 -21.99 25.25
C ALA A 83 27.68 -22.68 24.97
#